data_AF-A0A0D3HJM0-F1
#
_entry.id   AF-A0A0D3HJM0-F1
#
_cell.length_a   1.000
_cell.length_b   1.000
_cell.length_c   1.000
_cell.angle_alpha   90.00
_cell.angle_beta   90.00
_cell.angle_gamma   90.00
#
_symmetry.space_group_name_H-M   'P 1'
#
loop_
_entity.id
_entity.type
_entity.pdbx_description
1 polymer ?
#
loop_
_entity_poly.entity_id
_entity_poly.type
_entity_poly.pdbx_seq_one_letter_code
_entity_poly.pdbx_strand_id
1 'polypeptide(L)'
;MDVFRRLFLGVEPKADIEEIKAAYRRLSKEYHPDTTSLPLREASERFIRLREAYNVLSREESRRFYDWTLAQEAESRRLQQLRSRLEDPYQQDLDSYQSVPDMVDRLGGRNMDLSDQAMTALTIDIGIIIFCVFCLIYAVFFKEQY
;
A
#
# COMPACT_ATOMS: atom_id res chain seq x y z
N MET A 1 5.03 -13.54 6.60
CA MET A 1 6.36 -14.08 6.99
C MET A 1 6.68 -13.82 8.46
N ASP A 2 6.04 -12.82 9.08
CA ASP A 2 6.46 -12.31 10.38
C ASP A 2 6.13 -13.25 11.55
N VAL A 3 4.91 -13.76 11.69
CA VAL A 3 4.48 -14.67 12.78
C VAL A 3 5.43 -15.87 12.99
N PHE A 4 6.09 -16.30 11.92
CA PHE A 4 6.96 -17.48 11.91
C PHE A 4 8.14 -17.38 12.89
N ARG A 5 8.67 -16.18 13.16
CA ARG A 5 9.90 -16.01 13.95
C ARG A 5 9.76 -16.50 15.40
N ARG A 6 8.67 -16.14 16.08
CA ARG A 6 8.41 -16.59 17.46
C ARG A 6 8.05 -18.06 17.53
N LEU A 7 7.19 -18.50 16.60
CA LEU A 7 6.76 -19.89 16.50
C LEU A 7 7.95 -20.83 16.29
N PHE A 8 8.96 -20.39 15.54
CA PHE A 8 10.17 -21.16 15.27
C PHE A 8 11.06 -21.35 16.52
N LEU A 9 11.20 -20.32 17.36
CA LEU A 9 11.90 -20.46 18.65
C LEU A 9 11.07 -21.20 19.71
N GLY A 10 9.76 -21.33 19.51
CA GLY A 10 8.84 -21.97 20.44
C GLY A 10 8.69 -21.18 21.75
N VAL A 11 8.74 -19.85 21.67
CA VAL A 11 8.66 -18.94 22.83
C VAL A 11 7.33 -18.20 22.86
N GLU A 12 6.85 -17.88 24.07
CA GLU A 12 5.60 -17.13 24.27
C GLU A 12 5.74 -15.67 23.77
N PRO A 13 4.65 -14.99 23.33
CA PRO A 13 4.71 -13.58 22.93
C PRO A 13 5.34 -12.64 23.98
N LYS A 14 5.19 -12.99 25.27
CA LYS A 14 5.70 -12.25 26.41
C LYS A 14 7.07 -12.74 26.91
N ALA A 15 7.70 -13.68 26.19
CA ALA A 15 8.96 -14.27 26.62
C ALA A 15 10.04 -13.22 26.84
N ASP A 16 10.88 -13.40 27.85
CA ASP A 16 12.00 -12.50 28.11
C ASP A 16 13.18 -12.78 27.16
N ILE A 17 14.10 -11.82 27.06
CA ILE A 17 15.29 -11.95 26.23
C ILE A 17 16.17 -13.14 26.63
N GLU A 18 16.21 -13.48 27.92
CA GLU A 18 16.95 -14.64 28.42
C GLU A 18 16.32 -15.96 27.96
N GLU A 19 14.99 -16.03 27.87
CA GLU A 19 14.26 -17.19 27.34
C GLU A 19 14.51 -17.36 25.83
N ILE A 20 14.52 -16.25 25.09
CA ILE A 20 14.85 -16.25 23.64
C ILE A 20 16.28 -16.74 23.43
N LYS A 21 17.25 -16.27 24.22
CA LYS A 21 18.63 -16.75 24.16
C LYS A 21 18.74 -18.23 24.55
N ALA A 22 18.02 -18.68 25.58
CA ALA A 22 18.02 -20.06 26.00
C ALA A 22 17.45 -20.99 24.91
N ALA A 23 16.32 -20.61 24.30
CA ALA A 23 15.71 -21.32 23.19
C ALA A 23 16.65 -21.39 21.99
N TYR A 24 17.30 -20.27 21.63
CA TYR A 24 18.29 -20.24 20.56
C TYR A 24 19.47 -21.18 20.82
N ARG A 25 20.05 -21.16 22.03
CA ARG A 25 21.16 -22.06 22.39
C ARG A 25 20.78 -23.53 22.31
N ARG A 26 19.55 -23.88 22.70
CA ARG A 26 19.02 -25.25 22.62
C ARG A 26 18.87 -25.69 21.17
N LEU A 27 18.13 -24.92 20.36
CA LEU A 27 17.86 -25.24 18.96
C LEU A 27 19.12 -25.19 18.09
N SER A 28 20.08 -24.32 18.43
CA SER A 28 21.36 -24.23 17.72
C SER A 28 22.20 -25.50 17.88
N LYS A 29 22.10 -26.20 19.02
CA LYS A 29 22.75 -27.51 19.22
C LYS A 29 22.00 -28.63 18.52
N GLU A 30 20.69 -28.49 18.38
CA GLU A 30 19.85 -29.46 17.69
C GLU A 30 20.06 -29.42 16.17
N TYR A 31 20.19 -28.23 15.58
CA TYR A 31 20.34 -28.04 14.14
C TYR A 31 21.78 -27.79 13.66
N HIS A 32 22.79 -27.96 14.54
CA HIS A 32 24.17 -27.82 14.11
C HIS A 32 24.53 -28.93 13.12
N PRO A 33 25.22 -28.63 12.00
CA PRO A 33 25.58 -29.63 11.00
C PRO A 33 26.42 -30.78 11.55
N ASP A 34 27.18 -30.53 12.64
CA ASP A 34 28.07 -31.54 13.24
C ASP A 34 27.39 -32.45 14.28
N THR A 35 26.22 -32.06 14.83
CA THR A 35 25.58 -32.80 15.94
C THR A 35 24.20 -33.35 15.59
N THR A 36 23.65 -32.99 14.44
CA THR A 36 22.30 -33.39 14.04
C THR A 36 22.29 -34.68 13.23
N SER A 37 21.23 -35.47 13.38
CA SER A 37 20.95 -36.67 12.58
C SER A 37 20.09 -36.37 11.34
N LEU A 38 19.63 -35.13 11.18
CA LEU A 38 18.86 -34.65 10.04
C LEU A 38 19.72 -34.57 8.77
N PRO A 39 19.10 -34.68 7.57
CA PRO A 39 19.79 -34.40 6.32
C PRO A 39 20.42 -33.00 6.33
N LEU A 40 21.68 -32.88 5.89
CA LEU A 40 22.47 -31.65 5.96
C LEU A 40 21.74 -30.42 5.39
N ARG A 41 20.98 -30.62 4.31
CA ARG A 41 20.16 -29.58 3.68
C ARG A 41 19.07 -29.06 4.61
N GLU A 42 18.32 -29.96 5.25
CA GLU A 42 17.23 -29.60 6.15
C GLU A 42 17.77 -28.95 7.43
N ALA A 43 18.86 -29.48 7.98
CA ALA A 43 19.56 -28.90 9.12
C ALA A 43 19.99 -27.45 8.83
N SER A 44 20.61 -27.22 7.67
CA SER A 44 21.04 -25.90 7.22
C SER A 44 19.86 -24.93 7.07
N GLU A 45 18.77 -25.35 6.40
CA GLU A 45 17.58 -24.52 6.24
C GLU A 45 16.96 -24.12 7.59
N ARG A 46 16.85 -25.08 8.53
CA ARG A 46 16.36 -24.80 9.89
C ARG A 46 17.31 -23.89 10.66
N PHE A 47 18.62 -24.06 10.52
CA PHE A 47 19.62 -23.22 11.18
C PHE A 47 19.60 -21.78 10.66
N ILE A 48 19.38 -21.58 9.36
CA ILE A 48 19.19 -20.25 8.76
C ILE A 48 17.96 -19.57 9.37
N ARG A 49 16.82 -20.27 9.39
CA ARG A 49 15.57 -19.76 10.00
C ARG A 49 15.73 -19.44 11.48
N LEU A 50 16.46 -20.28 12.22
CA LEU A 50 16.77 -20.04 13.63
C LEU A 50 17.51 -18.71 13.84
N ARG A 51 18.55 -18.49 13.02
CA ARG A 51 19.36 -17.27 13.08
C ARG A 51 18.54 -16.03 12.73
N GLU A 52 17.72 -16.13 11.68
CA GLU A 52 16.83 -15.04 11.28
C GLU A 52 15.81 -14.68 12.37
N ALA A 53 15.24 -15.68 13.04
CA ALA A 53 14.31 -15.46 14.14
C ALA A 53 15.02 -14.78 15.32
N TYR A 54 16.20 -15.27 15.71
CA TYR A 54 17.00 -14.70 16.79
C TYR A 54 17.47 -13.27 16.48
N ASN A 55 17.90 -12.98 15.25
CA ASN A 55 18.37 -11.63 14.87
C ASN A 55 17.30 -10.55 15.06
N VAL A 56 16.04 -10.89 14.82
CA VAL A 56 14.91 -9.96 14.99
C VAL A 56 14.47 -9.88 16.46
N LEU A 57 14.42 -11.02 17.16
CA LEU A 57 13.87 -11.08 18.52
C LEU A 57 14.90 -10.77 19.62
N SER A 58 16.20 -10.80 19.31
CA SER A 58 17.28 -10.55 20.29
C SER A 58 17.48 -9.07 20.63
N ARG A 59 16.99 -8.13 19.81
CA ARG A 59 17.07 -6.69 20.09
C ARG A 59 15.68 -6.16 20.44
N GLU A 60 15.60 -5.43 21.54
CA GLU A 60 14.36 -4.85 22.04
C GLU A 60 13.66 -3.97 20.98
N GLU A 61 14.41 -3.10 20.31
CA GLU A 61 13.88 -2.22 19.26
C GLU A 61 13.32 -3.00 18.06
N SER A 62 14.09 -3.97 17.56
CA SER A 62 13.67 -4.83 16.45
C SER A 62 12.46 -5.69 16.81
N ARG A 63 12.39 -6.18 18.05
CA ARG A 63 11.25 -6.92 18.59
C ARG A 63 10.00 -6.04 18.68
N ARG A 64 10.13 -4.81 19.18
CA ARG A 64 9.01 -3.86 19.26
C ARG A 64 8.45 -3.54 17.89
N PHE A 65 9.31 -3.27 16.92
CA PHE A 65 8.89 -3.01 15.54
C PHE A 65 8.18 -4.22 14.93
N TYR A 66 8.74 -5.41 15.14
CA TYR A 66 8.14 -6.67 14.72
C TYR A 66 6.74 -6.86 15.34
N ASP A 67 6.58 -6.60 16.64
CA ASP A 67 5.30 -6.72 17.35
C ASP A 67 4.26 -5.71 16.89
N TRP A 68 4.70 -4.46 16.68
CA TRP A 68 3.86 -3.41 16.16
C TRP A 68 3.33 -3.75 14.75
N THR A 69 4.22 -4.24 13.88
CA THR A 69 3.84 -4.67 12.52
C THR A 69 2.83 -5.81 12.57
N LEU A 70 3.05 -6.78 13.46
CA LEU A 70 2.13 -7.91 13.63
C LEU A 70 0.75 -7.47 14.14
N ALA A 71 0.71 -6.52 15.09
CA ALA A 71 -0.54 -5.96 15.59
C ALA A 71 -1.31 -5.20 14.48
N GLN A 72 -0.59 -4.41 13.68
CA GLN A 72 -1.19 -3.67 12.56
C GLN A 72 -1.77 -4.61 11.50
N GLU A 73 -1.06 -5.70 11.17
CA GLU A 73 -1.55 -6.71 10.21
C GLU A 73 -2.77 -7.49 10.73
N ALA A 74 -2.85 -7.71 12.05
CA ALA A 74 -4.02 -8.32 12.68
C ALA A 74 -5.26 -7.40 12.59
N GLU A 75 -5.08 -6.11 12.87
CA GLU A 75 -6.16 -5.12 12.76
C GLU A 75 -6.60 -4.91 11.31
N SER A 76 -5.67 -4.84 10.35
CA SER A 76 -6.04 -4.70 8.94
C SER A 76 -6.84 -5.91 8.43
N ARG A 77 -6.43 -7.13 8.80
CA ARG A 77 -7.20 -8.34 8.49
C ARG A 77 -8.59 -8.32 9.12
N ARG A 78 -8.70 -7.87 10.36
CA ARG A 78 -9.98 -7.74 11.06
C ARG A 78 -10.91 -6.72 10.38
N LEU A 79 -10.37 -5.56 10.00
CA LEU A 79 -11.11 -4.53 9.26
C LEU A 79 -11.55 -5.03 7.90
N GLN A 80 -10.70 -5.76 7.18
CA GLN A 80 -11.05 -6.35 5.89
C GLN A 80 -12.21 -7.35 6.03
N GLN A 81 -12.18 -8.21 7.05
CA GLN A 81 -13.28 -9.13 7.35
C GLN A 81 -14.56 -8.40 7.76
N LEU A 82 -14.46 -7.32 8.52
CA LEU A 82 -15.62 -6.52 8.89
C LEU A 82 -16.21 -5.84 7.65
N ARG A 83 -15.37 -5.26 6.80
CA ARG A 83 -15.78 -4.64 5.53
C ARG A 83 -16.51 -5.66 4.65
N SER A 84 -15.93 -6.84 4.45
CA SER A 84 -16.57 -7.89 3.62
C SER A 84 -17.90 -8.38 4.18
N ARG A 85 -18.12 -8.26 5.50
CA ARG A 85 -19.40 -8.59 6.14
C ARG A 85 -20.44 -7.48 6.01
N LEU A 86 -20.00 -6.23 5.91
CA LEU A 86 -20.84 -5.04 5.80
C LEU A 86 -21.12 -4.63 4.35
N GLU A 87 -20.37 -5.18 3.39
CA GLU A 87 -20.56 -4.92 1.96
C GLU A 87 -21.92 -5.50 1.53
N ASP A 88 -22.87 -4.61 1.24
CA ASP A 88 -24.20 -4.95 0.76
C ASP A 88 -24.08 -5.57 -0.65
N PRO A 89 -24.57 -6.80 -0.89
CA PRO A 89 -24.45 -7.45 -2.19
C PRO A 89 -25.00 -6.62 -3.36
N TYR A 90 -25.94 -5.70 -3.11
CA TYR A 90 -26.55 -4.86 -4.14
C TYR A 90 -25.75 -3.58 -4.45
N GLN A 91 -24.77 -3.22 -3.61
CA GLN A 91 -23.95 -2.02 -3.83
C GLN A 91 -23.04 -2.18 -5.06
N GLN A 92 -22.57 -3.40 -5.31
CA GLN A 92 -21.68 -3.73 -6.43
C GLN A 92 -22.35 -3.52 -7.80
N ASP A 93 -23.67 -3.72 -7.88
CA ASP A 93 -24.45 -3.48 -9.10
C ASP A 93 -24.62 -2.00 -9.41
N LEU A 94 -24.65 -1.13 -8.38
CA LEU A 94 -24.71 0.32 -8.55
C LEU A 94 -23.37 0.89 -9.02
N ASP A 95 -22.25 0.43 -8.44
CA ASP A 95 -20.91 0.85 -8.85
C ASP A 95 -20.55 0.38 -10.27
N SER A 96 -21.12 -0.76 -10.69
CA SER A 96 -20.96 -1.31 -12.05
C SER A 96 -22.05 -0.88 -13.03
N TYR A 97 -22.96 0.00 -12.62
CA TYR A 97 -23.99 0.56 -13.49
C TYR A 97 -23.35 1.40 -14.60
N GLN A 98 -23.28 0.85 -15.80
CA GLN A 98 -23.02 1.62 -17.00
C GLN A 98 -24.34 2.19 -17.49
N SER A 99 -24.42 3.52 -17.67
CA SER A 99 -25.59 4.14 -18.27
C SER A 99 -25.78 3.57 -19.67
N VAL A 100 -26.87 2.84 -19.87
CA VAL A 100 -27.29 2.46 -21.22
C VAL A 100 -27.49 3.76 -22.03
N PRO A 101 -26.76 3.95 -23.15
CA PRO A 101 -26.98 5.10 -23.98
C PRO A 101 -28.45 5.11 -24.42
N ASP A 102 -29.12 6.22 -24.21
CA ASP A 102 -30.53 6.40 -24.59
C ASP A 102 -30.62 6.24 -26.11
N MET A 103 -31.13 5.08 -26.58
CA MET A 103 -31.23 4.77 -28.02
C MET A 103 -32.36 5.56 -28.70
N VAL A 104 -33.14 6.31 -27.91
CA VAL A 104 -34.12 7.25 -28.41
C VAL A 104 -33.44 8.60 -28.52
N ASP A 105 -33.06 8.97 -29.73
CA ASP A 105 -32.52 10.28 -30.03
C ASP A 105 -33.62 11.35 -29.91
N ARG A 106 -33.87 11.79 -28.67
CA ARG A 106 -34.86 12.84 -28.36
C ARG A 106 -34.37 14.24 -28.77
N LEU A 107 -33.09 14.38 -29.14
CA LEU A 107 -32.43 15.65 -29.41
C LEU A 107 -32.03 15.83 -30.88
N GLY A 108 -32.40 14.89 -31.77
CA GLY A 108 -32.21 14.99 -33.21
C GLY A 108 -30.74 15.06 -33.62
N GLY A 109 -29.87 14.29 -32.96
CA GLY A 109 -28.46 14.17 -33.30
C GLY A 109 -27.61 15.36 -32.84
N ARG A 110 -28.17 16.27 -32.04
CA ARG A 110 -27.41 17.35 -31.38
C ARG A 110 -26.88 16.89 -30.03
N ASN A 111 -26.23 15.74 -29.99
CA ASN A 111 -25.47 15.31 -28.82
C ASN A 111 -24.09 15.96 -28.96
N MET A 112 -23.95 17.20 -28.51
CA MET A 112 -22.63 17.79 -28.35
C MET A 112 -22.05 17.19 -27.07
N ASP A 113 -20.95 16.45 -27.16
CA ASP A 113 -20.17 16.12 -25.98
C ASP A 113 -19.79 17.45 -25.31
N LEU A 114 -20.44 17.73 -24.17
CA LEU A 114 -20.34 18.99 -23.45
C LEU A 114 -18.88 19.36 -23.13
N SER A 115 -17.96 18.39 -23.14
CA SER A 115 -16.53 18.57 -22.98
C SER A 115 -15.90 19.35 -24.12
N ASP A 116 -16.16 19.03 -25.38
CA ASP A 116 -15.34 19.52 -26.48
C ASP A 116 -15.65 20.99 -26.82
N GLN A 117 -16.93 21.38 -26.71
CA GLN A 117 -17.33 22.78 -26.87
C GLN A 117 -16.90 23.64 -25.68
N ALA A 118 -16.95 23.12 -24.44
CA ALA A 118 -16.51 23.86 -23.26
C ALA A 118 -14.99 24.07 -23.28
N MET A 119 -14.22 23.06 -23.68
CA MET A 119 -12.76 23.15 -23.74
C MET A 119 -12.28 24.11 -24.84
N THR A 120 -12.93 24.12 -26.01
CA THR A 120 -12.61 25.07 -27.08
C THR A 120 -12.97 26.50 -26.71
N ALA A 121 -14.14 26.72 -26.10
CA ALA A 121 -14.54 28.05 -25.60
C ALA A 121 -13.55 28.59 -24.55
N LEU A 122 -13.19 27.76 -23.57
CA LEU A 122 -12.24 28.14 -22.51
C LEU A 122 -10.85 28.49 -23.07
N THR A 123 -10.40 27.75 -24.09
CA THR A 123 -9.09 27.98 -24.72
C THR A 123 -9.05 29.33 -25.45
N ILE A 124 -10.16 29.72 -26.11
CA ILE A 124 -10.27 31.00 -26.80
C ILE A 124 -10.28 32.16 -25.79
N ASP A 125 -11.05 32.05 -24.70
CA ASP A 125 -11.13 33.07 -23.67
C ASP A 125 -9.77 33.32 -22.99
N ILE A 126 -9.03 32.25 -22.69
CA ILE A 126 -7.66 32.34 -22.15
C ILE A 126 -6.73 33.06 -23.13
N GLY A 127 -6.82 32.76 -24.43
CA GLY A 127 -6.01 33.41 -25.47
C GLY A 127 -6.27 34.92 -25.56
N ILE A 128 -7.53 35.34 -25.46
CA ILE A 128 -7.92 36.76 -25.46
C ILE A 128 -7.34 37.49 -24.24
N ILE A 129 -7.43 36.88 -23.05
CA ILE A 129 -6.89 37.47 -21.81
C ILE A 129 -5.38 37.68 -21.92
N ILE A 130 -4.63 36.69 -22.40
CA ILE A 130 -3.18 36.79 -22.59
C ILE A 130 -2.83 37.91 -23.57
N PHE A 131 -3.55 38.00 -24.68
CA PHE A 131 -3.34 39.05 -25.68
C PHE A 131 -3.60 40.45 -25.10
N CYS A 132 -4.69 40.63 -24.34
CA CYS A 132 -5.00 41.90 -23.68
C CYS A 132 -3.91 42.32 -22.69
N VAL A 133 -3.39 41.40 -21.89
CA VAL A 133 -2.29 41.68 -20.95
C VAL A 133 -1.04 42.13 -21.71
N PHE A 134 -0.70 41.46 -22.82
CA PHE A 134 0.46 41.82 -23.64
C PHE A 134 0.31 43.21 -24.29
N CYS A 135 -0.89 43.53 -24.78
CA CYS A 135 -1.20 44.87 -25.30
C CYS A 135 -1.09 45.97 -24.22
N LEU A 136 -1.53 45.69 -22.99
CA LEU A 136 -1.38 46.63 -21.87
C LEU A 136 0.09 46.85 -21.50
N ILE A 137 0.87 45.77 -21.41
CA ILE A 137 2.32 45.86 -21.16
C ILE A 137 2.99 46.68 -22.25
N TYR A 138 2.68 46.41 -23.52
CA TYR A 138 3.20 47.17 -24.65
C TYR A 138 2.83 48.66 -24.56
N ALA A 139 1.57 48.97 -24.27
CA ALA A 139 1.09 50.34 -24.14
C ALA A 139 1.74 51.09 -22.96
N VAL A 140 2.05 50.40 -21.85
CA VAL A 140 2.73 51.01 -20.69
C VAL A 140 4.22 51.24 -20.98
N PHE A 141 4.91 50.26 -21.57
CA PHE A 141 6.36 50.33 -21.78
C PHE A 141 6.78 51.20 -22.98
N PHE A 142 6.01 51.19 -24.07
CA PHE A 142 6.42 51.84 -25.33
C PHE A 142 5.79 53.22 -25.56
N LYS A 143 4.80 53.63 -24.75
CA LYS A 143 4.17 54.96 -24.90
C LYS A 143 4.99 56.10 -24.27
N GLU A 144 6.01 55.82 -23.47
CA GLU A 144 6.87 56.86 -22.85
C GLU A 144 8.08 57.29 -23.69
N GLN A 145 8.29 56.73 -24.89
CA GLN A 145 9.47 57.08 -25.73
C GLN A 145 9.16 57.97 -26.95
N TYR A 146 8.02 58.67 -26.98
CA TYR A 146 7.73 59.71 -27.99
C TYR A 146 7.17 60.99 -27.36
#